data_AF-A0A2V1EC55-F1
#
_entry.id   AF-A0A2V1EC55-F1
#
_cell.length_a   1.000
_cell.length_b   1.000
_cell.length_c   1.000
_cell.angle_alpha   90.00
_cell.angle_beta   90.00
_cell.angle_gamma   90.00
#
_symmetry.space_group_name_H-M   'P 1'
#
loop_
_entity.id
_entity.type
_entity.pdbx_description
1 polymer ?
#
loop_
_entity_poly.entity_id
_entity_poly.type
_entity_poly.pdbx_seq_one_letter_code
_entity_poly.pdbx_strand_id
1 'polypeptide(L)'
;TSTSAAQPFSAPLTPSGSPQDKKNAHAVAEKKVHPLVRSSVPAGTPLKGLNFFKDKSDPVAMADEEYPDWLWTILDKKDTKDNADSGDLFSKSKKQRRIAAKRLRKEQLANPELLTPKIPLYEQTVDLPSGDGTPEGAIQAISARDALTKSMRKKRRADIKEKNFLKAMG
;
A
#
# COMPACT_ATOMS: atom_id res chain seq x y z
N THR A 1 -42.93 -43.16 -59.01
CA THR A 1 -42.15 -44.11 -58.19
C THR A 1 -40.93 -43.33 -57.71
N SER A 2 -40.61 -43.16 -56.44
CA SER A 2 -41.00 -43.88 -55.23
C SER A 2 -41.11 -42.91 -54.05
N THR A 3 -41.90 -43.34 -53.08
CA THR A 3 -42.13 -42.78 -51.74
C THR A 3 -40.96 -43.06 -50.81
N SER A 4 -40.61 -42.15 -49.91
CA SER A 4 -40.09 -42.48 -48.55
C SER A 4 -39.94 -41.18 -47.75
N ALA A 5 -40.91 -40.84 -46.91
CA ALA A 5 -40.95 -41.15 -45.47
C ALA A 5 -40.46 -39.95 -44.63
N ALA A 6 -41.43 -39.13 -44.20
CA ALA A 6 -41.26 -38.13 -43.15
C ALA A 6 -41.07 -38.84 -41.80
N GLN A 7 -40.04 -38.47 -41.04
CA GLN A 7 -39.96 -38.83 -39.63
C GLN A 7 -40.63 -37.75 -38.76
N PRO A 8 -41.43 -38.15 -37.76
CA PRO A 8 -42.12 -37.23 -36.87
C PRO A 8 -41.15 -36.63 -35.84
N PHE A 9 -41.27 -35.32 -35.67
CA PHE A 9 -40.63 -34.51 -34.66
C PHE A 9 -40.95 -35.05 -33.26
N SER A 10 -40.02 -35.78 -32.64
CA SER A 10 -40.11 -36.24 -31.26
C SER A 10 -38.73 -36.33 -30.63
N ALA A 11 -38.06 -35.19 -30.52
CA ALA A 11 -36.97 -35.00 -29.56
C ALA A 11 -37.47 -34.00 -28.51
N PRO A 12 -37.62 -34.39 -27.22
CA PRO A 12 -37.90 -33.43 -26.17
C PRO A 12 -36.71 -32.48 -26.08
N LEU A 13 -36.96 -31.20 -26.35
CA LEU A 13 -36.03 -30.11 -26.06
C LEU A 13 -35.63 -30.22 -24.59
N THR A 14 -34.42 -30.70 -24.32
CA THR A 14 -33.78 -30.45 -23.04
C THR A 14 -33.73 -28.93 -22.90
N PRO A 15 -34.28 -28.35 -21.82
CA PRO A 15 -34.20 -26.91 -21.64
C PRO A 15 -32.72 -26.57 -21.47
N SER A 16 -32.16 -25.92 -22.49
CA SER A 16 -30.91 -25.18 -22.39
C SER A 16 -31.00 -24.32 -21.13
N GLY A 17 -30.14 -24.62 -20.15
CA GLY A 17 -30.17 -24.01 -18.82
C GLY A 17 -30.29 -22.50 -18.93
N SER A 18 -31.32 -21.96 -18.27
CA SER A 18 -31.58 -20.52 -18.25
C SER A 18 -30.34 -19.76 -17.78
N PRO A 19 -30.12 -18.50 -18.22
CA PRO A 19 -28.98 -17.66 -17.82
C PRO A 19 -28.83 -17.42 -16.31
N GLN A 20 -29.80 -17.89 -15.51
CA GLN A 20 -29.85 -17.78 -14.06
C GLN A 20 -28.87 -18.75 -13.36
N ASP A 21 -28.58 -19.94 -13.92
CA ASP A 21 -27.64 -20.89 -13.31
C ASP A 21 -26.17 -20.47 -13.49
N LYS A 22 -25.87 -19.72 -14.56
CA LYS A 22 -24.54 -19.10 -14.72
C LYS A 22 -24.30 -17.97 -13.71
N LYS A 23 -25.35 -17.31 -13.21
CA LYS A 23 -25.20 -16.30 -12.13
C LYS A 23 -24.92 -16.96 -10.78
N ASN A 24 -25.43 -18.17 -10.54
CA ASN A 24 -25.13 -18.92 -9.33
C ASN A 24 -23.74 -19.59 -9.37
N ALA A 25 -23.25 -19.99 -10.56
CA ALA A 25 -21.86 -20.48 -10.70
C ALA A 25 -20.80 -19.38 -10.51
N HIS A 26 -21.12 -18.11 -10.77
CA HIS A 26 -20.26 -16.96 -10.48
C HIS A 26 -20.43 -16.41 -9.04
N ALA A 27 -21.43 -16.88 -8.30
CA ALA A 27 -21.61 -16.57 -6.87
C ALA A 27 -20.89 -17.56 -5.94
N VAL A 28 -20.51 -18.75 -6.43
CA VAL A 28 -19.74 -19.78 -5.69
C VAL A 28 -18.22 -19.70 -5.98
N ALA A 29 -17.79 -18.79 -6.85
CA ALA A 29 -16.42 -18.26 -6.79
C ALA A 29 -16.34 -17.20 -5.69
N GLU A 30 -16.74 -17.59 -4.47
CA GLU A 30 -16.37 -16.89 -3.26
C GLU A 30 -14.86 -16.69 -3.34
N LYS A 31 -14.46 -15.42 -3.35
CA LYS A 31 -13.11 -15.04 -2.95
C LYS A 31 -12.84 -15.85 -1.71
N LYS A 32 -11.95 -16.85 -1.79
CA LYS A 32 -11.20 -17.26 -0.61
C LYS A 32 -10.49 -15.98 -0.20
N VAL A 33 -11.14 -15.25 0.69
CA VAL A 33 -10.48 -14.30 1.57
C VAL A 33 -9.55 -15.21 2.33
N HIS A 34 -8.37 -15.44 1.76
CA HIS A 34 -7.26 -15.93 2.54
C HIS A 34 -7.21 -14.93 3.69
N PRO A 35 -7.49 -15.35 4.94
CA PRO A 35 -7.33 -14.45 6.06
C PRO A 35 -5.95 -13.86 5.87
N LEU A 36 -5.84 -12.53 5.86
CA LEU A 36 -4.55 -11.88 5.69
C LEU A 36 -3.70 -12.38 6.85
N VAL A 37 -2.86 -13.38 6.57
CA VAL A 37 -2.00 -14.02 7.55
C VAL A 37 -1.06 -12.91 8.00
N ARG A 38 -1.36 -12.34 9.18
CA ARG A 38 -0.75 -11.09 9.66
C ARG A 38 0.71 -11.31 10.02
N SER A 39 1.02 -12.50 10.53
CA SER A 39 2.39 -12.96 10.76
C SER A 39 2.72 -14.19 9.89
N SER A 40 3.97 -14.29 9.43
CA SER A 40 4.45 -15.48 8.71
C SER A 40 4.78 -16.66 9.65
N VAL A 41 4.82 -16.44 10.97
CA VAL A 41 5.24 -17.41 11.98
C VAL A 41 4.03 -17.79 12.83
N PRO A 42 3.56 -19.05 12.78
CA PRO A 42 2.40 -19.45 13.57
C PRO A 42 2.73 -19.48 15.07
N ALA A 43 1.70 -19.28 15.90
CA ALA A 43 1.77 -19.42 17.34
C ALA A 43 2.35 -20.79 17.74
N GLY A 44 3.19 -20.82 18.78
CA GLY A 44 3.87 -22.03 19.24
C GLY A 44 5.19 -22.33 18.55
N THR A 45 5.63 -21.51 17.58
CA THR A 45 6.92 -21.72 16.92
C THR A 45 8.08 -21.25 17.80
N PRO A 46 9.05 -22.10 18.15
CA PRO A 46 10.24 -21.68 18.90
C PRO A 46 11.15 -20.81 18.04
N LEU A 47 11.48 -19.61 18.52
CA LEU A 47 12.37 -18.66 17.84
C LEU A 47 13.82 -19.00 18.17
N LYS A 48 14.42 -19.85 17.33
CA LYS A 48 15.76 -20.40 17.53
C LYS A 48 16.82 -19.29 17.60
N GLY A 49 17.71 -19.38 18.60
CA GLY A 49 18.92 -18.54 18.67
C GLY A 49 18.70 -17.14 19.24
N LEU A 50 17.55 -16.88 19.86
CA LEU A 50 17.31 -15.63 20.60
C LEU A 50 17.77 -15.73 22.05
N ASN A 51 17.70 -16.92 22.65
CA ASN A 51 18.14 -17.09 24.03
C ASN A 51 19.66 -17.29 24.10
N PHE A 52 20.31 -16.52 24.97
CA PHE A 52 21.74 -16.62 25.28
C PHE A 52 22.00 -17.13 26.71
N PHE A 53 20.96 -17.38 27.51
CA PHE A 53 21.09 -17.95 28.86
C PHE A 53 21.11 -19.47 28.81
N LYS A 54 21.96 -20.10 29.65
CA LYS A 54 22.11 -21.56 29.70
C LYS A 54 20.89 -22.28 30.30
N ASP A 55 20.20 -21.62 31.24
CA ASP A 55 19.12 -22.22 32.02
C ASP A 55 17.71 -21.95 31.45
N LYS A 56 17.63 -21.27 30.29
CA LYS A 56 16.37 -20.90 29.66
C LYS A 56 16.23 -21.58 28.30
N SER A 57 15.00 -21.74 27.84
CA SER A 57 14.69 -22.17 26.48
C SER A 57 14.55 -20.97 25.55
N ASP A 58 14.60 -21.22 24.24
CA ASP A 58 14.26 -20.21 23.25
C ASP A 58 12.81 -19.72 23.45
N PRO A 59 12.55 -18.41 23.26
CA PRO A 59 11.21 -17.87 23.37
C PRO A 59 10.30 -18.46 22.29
N VAL A 60 9.07 -18.77 22.66
CA VAL A 60 8.06 -19.33 21.78
C VAL A 60 7.16 -18.19 21.26
N ALA A 61 6.86 -18.19 19.96
CA ALA A 61 5.96 -17.21 19.36
C ALA A 61 4.56 -17.33 19.97
N MET A 62 4.00 -16.20 20.41
CA MET A 62 2.64 -16.08 20.93
C MET A 62 1.62 -15.93 19.79
N ALA A 63 0.33 -15.83 20.10
CA ALA A 63 -0.68 -15.54 19.08
C ALA A 63 -0.54 -14.10 18.57
N ASP A 64 -0.92 -13.87 17.30
CA ASP A 64 -0.79 -12.55 16.65
C ASP A 64 -1.50 -11.42 17.41
N GLU A 65 -2.62 -11.74 18.08
CA GLU A 65 -3.43 -10.78 18.86
C GLU A 65 -2.81 -10.41 20.22
N GLU A 66 -1.90 -11.24 20.73
CA GLU A 66 -1.19 -10.97 21.98
C GLU A 66 -0.02 -9.99 21.76
N TYR A 67 0.41 -9.83 20.51
CA TYR A 67 1.42 -8.85 20.15
C TYR A 67 0.81 -7.45 20.03
N PRO A 68 1.49 -6.41 20.54
CA PRO A 68 1.03 -5.04 20.39
C PRO A 68 0.86 -4.61 18.93
N ASP A 69 -0.15 -3.78 18.65
CA ASP A 69 -0.47 -3.32 17.29
C ASP A 69 0.69 -2.63 16.56
N TRP A 70 1.54 -1.92 17.30
CA TRP A 70 2.67 -1.20 16.72
C TRP A 70 3.64 -2.13 16.00
N LEU A 71 3.75 -3.40 16.39
CA LEU A 71 4.64 -4.40 15.76
C LEU A 71 4.35 -4.54 14.26
N TRP A 72 3.06 -4.54 13.91
CA TRP A 72 2.59 -4.75 12.55
C TRP A 72 2.81 -3.53 11.66
N THR A 73 2.97 -2.35 12.25
CA THR A 73 3.20 -1.09 11.54
C THR A 73 4.67 -0.75 11.30
N ILE A 74 5.62 -1.55 11.85
CA ILE A 74 7.06 -1.25 11.74
C ILE A 74 7.56 -1.36 10.30
N LEU A 75 7.08 -2.39 9.59
CA LEU A 75 7.53 -2.69 8.23
C LEU A 75 6.79 -1.86 7.18
N ASP A 76 5.71 -1.16 7.56
CA ASP A 76 5.06 -0.19 6.69
C ASP A 76 6.11 0.83 6.27
N LYS A 77 6.58 0.68 5.04
CA LYS A 77 7.61 1.55 4.50
C LYS A 77 7.04 2.95 4.60
N LYS A 78 7.72 3.82 5.35
CA LYS A 78 7.53 5.27 5.30
C LYS A 78 8.02 5.83 3.96
N ASP A 79 7.86 5.06 2.88
CA ASP A 79 7.94 5.54 1.53
C ASP A 79 6.86 6.60 1.46
N THR A 80 7.30 7.86 1.47
CA THR A 80 6.50 8.98 1.00
C THR A 80 5.75 8.47 -0.23
N LYS A 81 4.42 8.33 -0.15
CA LYS A 81 3.60 7.89 -1.30
C LYS A 81 3.92 8.70 -2.56
N ASP A 82 4.42 9.92 -2.38
CA ASP A 82 4.95 10.82 -3.39
C ASP A 82 6.16 10.25 -4.20
N ASN A 83 6.91 9.25 -3.69
CA ASN A 83 8.08 8.66 -4.36
C ASN A 83 7.90 7.24 -4.91
N ALA A 84 6.82 6.54 -4.56
CA ALA A 84 6.66 5.14 -4.95
C ALA A 84 6.46 4.96 -6.48
N ASP A 85 5.90 5.96 -7.17
CA ASP A 85 5.71 5.92 -8.63
C ASP A 85 6.77 6.75 -9.40
N SER A 86 7.52 7.61 -8.69
CA SER A 86 8.68 8.32 -9.23
C SER A 86 9.98 7.51 -9.13
N GLY A 87 9.88 6.18 -8.99
CA GLY A 87 10.99 5.28 -9.25
C GLY A 87 11.52 5.55 -10.66
N ASP A 88 12.83 5.72 -10.76
CA ASP A 88 13.59 6.20 -11.92
C ASP A 88 12.83 6.03 -13.24
N LEU A 89 12.17 7.12 -13.67
CA LEU A 89 11.46 7.15 -14.95
C LEU A 89 12.42 6.79 -16.10
N PHE A 90 13.73 6.96 -15.90
CA PHE A 90 14.76 6.62 -16.87
C PHE A 90 14.98 5.11 -17.02
N SER A 91 14.82 4.33 -15.95
CA SER A 91 14.89 2.86 -15.94
C SER A 91 13.66 2.17 -16.57
N LYS A 92 12.54 2.90 -16.75
CA LYS A 92 11.33 2.40 -17.44
C LYS A 92 11.47 2.53 -18.97
N SER A 93 10.83 1.63 -19.73
CA SER A 93 10.82 1.69 -21.20
C SER A 93 10.25 3.02 -21.72
N LYS A 94 10.74 3.51 -22.87
CA LYS A 94 10.29 4.77 -23.51
C LYS A 94 8.76 4.85 -23.64
N LYS A 95 8.09 3.72 -23.92
CA LYS A 95 6.62 3.64 -24.00
C LYS A 95 5.96 3.84 -22.64
N GLN A 96 6.50 3.26 -21.59
CA GLN A 96 5.99 3.39 -20.21
C GLN A 96 6.12 4.85 -19.73
N ARG A 97 7.25 5.52 -20.00
CA ARG A 97 7.42 6.95 -19.73
C ARG A 97 6.33 7.79 -20.39
N ARG A 98 6.05 7.54 -21.69
CA ARG A 98 5.02 8.30 -22.42
C ARG A 98 3.61 8.08 -21.86
N ILE A 99 3.29 6.85 -21.46
CA ILE A 99 1.99 6.52 -20.85
C ILE A 99 1.86 7.18 -19.48
N ALA A 100 2.90 7.11 -18.64
CA ALA A 100 2.94 7.76 -17.33
C ALA A 100 2.79 9.29 -17.46
N ALA A 101 3.54 9.92 -18.38
CA ALA A 101 3.44 11.36 -18.63
C ALA A 101 2.04 11.79 -19.12
N LYS A 102 1.41 11.00 -20.00
CA LYS A 102 0.03 11.26 -20.44
C LYS A 102 -0.98 11.12 -19.30
N ARG A 103 -0.79 10.12 -18.42
CA ARG A 103 -1.63 9.90 -17.24
C ARG A 103 -1.52 11.06 -16.25
N LEU A 104 -0.29 11.45 -15.90
CA LEU A 104 -0.02 12.57 -15.01
C LEU A 104 -0.59 13.88 -15.57
N ARG A 105 -0.44 14.15 -16.86
CA ARG A 105 -1.04 15.34 -17.50
C ARG A 105 -2.57 15.33 -17.44
N LYS A 106 -3.20 14.16 -17.62
CA LYS A 106 -4.67 14.02 -17.51
C LYS A 106 -5.13 14.25 -16.07
N GLU A 107 -4.41 13.73 -15.09
CA GLU A 107 -4.70 13.90 -13.65
C GLU A 107 -4.53 15.36 -13.21
N GLN A 108 -3.49 16.06 -13.71
CA GLN A 108 -3.30 17.50 -13.50
C GLN A 108 -4.38 18.36 -14.17
N LEU A 109 -4.83 17.99 -15.37
CA LEU A 109 -5.92 18.72 -16.04
C LEU A 109 -7.27 18.52 -15.32
N ALA A 110 -7.51 17.33 -14.78
CA ALA A 110 -8.71 17.02 -14.02
C ALA A 110 -8.74 17.70 -12.65
N ASN A 111 -7.57 17.83 -11.99
CA ASN A 111 -7.44 18.46 -10.68
C ASN A 111 -6.55 19.70 -10.79
N PRO A 112 -7.12 20.89 -11.05
CA PRO A 112 -6.33 22.12 -11.20
C PRO A 112 -5.53 22.47 -9.93
N GLU A 113 -5.96 22.00 -8.75
CA GLU A 113 -5.24 22.19 -7.47
C GLU A 113 -3.87 21.47 -7.46
N LEU A 114 -3.76 20.28 -8.07
CA LEU A 114 -2.51 19.51 -8.13
C LEU A 114 -1.41 20.21 -8.95
N LEU A 115 -1.77 21.23 -9.73
CA LEU A 115 -0.80 22.04 -10.48
C LEU A 115 -0.10 23.06 -9.58
N THR A 116 -0.70 23.42 -8.44
CA THR A 116 -0.05 24.30 -7.47
C THR A 116 1.13 23.58 -6.80
N PRO A 117 2.31 24.23 -6.69
CA PRO A 117 3.47 23.58 -6.10
C PRO A 117 3.22 23.28 -4.62
N LYS A 118 3.39 22.02 -4.21
CA LYS A 118 3.30 21.61 -2.82
C LYS A 118 4.46 22.21 -2.02
N ILE A 119 4.20 23.30 -1.31
CA ILE A 119 5.19 23.95 -0.45
C ILE A 119 5.55 22.99 0.70
N PRO A 120 6.83 22.65 0.88
CA PRO A 120 7.25 21.74 1.93
C PRO A 120 7.01 22.36 3.31
N LEU A 121 6.77 21.51 4.32
CA LEU A 121 6.37 21.95 5.66
C LEU A 121 7.33 22.97 6.30
N TYR A 122 8.63 22.89 6.02
CA TYR A 122 9.62 23.81 6.56
C TYR A 122 9.69 25.18 5.86
N GLU A 123 9.03 25.36 4.71
CA GLU A 123 8.91 26.64 4.00
C GLU A 123 7.55 27.31 4.27
N GLN A 124 6.64 26.63 4.96
CA GLN A 124 5.33 27.17 5.32
C GLN A 124 5.48 28.15 6.50
N THR A 125 4.78 29.28 6.43
CA THR A 125 4.72 30.30 7.49
C THR A 125 3.41 30.23 8.28
N VAL A 126 2.62 29.17 8.10
CA VAL A 126 1.36 28.97 8.82
C VAL A 126 1.68 28.56 10.25
N ASP A 127 0.94 29.12 11.20
CA ASP A 127 1.11 28.81 12.61
C ASP A 127 0.86 27.33 12.89
N LEU A 128 1.73 26.75 13.72
CA LEU A 128 1.54 25.41 14.24
C LEU A 128 0.41 25.43 15.28
N PRO A 129 -0.38 24.34 15.39
CA PRO A 129 -1.42 24.24 16.40
C PRO A 129 -0.79 24.37 17.80
N SER A 130 -1.29 25.32 18.59
CA SER A 130 -0.77 25.64 19.93
C SER A 130 -1.36 24.74 21.03
N GLY A 131 -2.46 24.04 20.74
CA GLY A 131 -3.16 23.15 21.67
C GLY A 131 -4.20 23.92 22.48
N ASP A 132 -5.48 23.58 22.31
CA ASP A 132 -6.62 24.32 22.88
C ASP A 132 -6.84 24.04 24.39
N GLY A 133 -5.79 23.64 25.11
CA GLY A 133 -5.85 23.21 26.51
C GLY A 133 -6.42 21.79 26.72
N THR A 134 -6.94 21.14 25.67
CA THR A 134 -7.39 19.74 25.71
C THR A 134 -6.20 18.78 25.56
N PRO A 135 -6.29 17.55 26.10
CA PRO A 135 -5.22 16.55 25.92
C PRO A 135 -5.04 16.18 24.44
N GLU A 136 -6.13 16.13 23.67
CA GLU A 136 -6.07 15.88 22.22
C GLU A 136 -5.36 17.00 21.47
N GLY A 137 -5.68 18.26 21.79
CA GLY A 137 -5.01 19.42 21.20
C GLY A 137 -3.50 19.43 21.51
N ALA A 138 -3.11 19.02 22.72
CA ALA A 138 -1.70 18.89 23.09
C ALA A 138 -0.97 17.81 22.26
N ILE A 139 -1.60 16.64 22.07
CA ILE A 139 -1.04 15.56 21.24
C ILE A 139 -0.88 16.01 19.78
N GLN A 140 -1.87 16.69 19.22
CA GLN A 140 -1.80 17.24 17.87
C GLN A 140 -0.69 18.30 17.72
N ALA A 141 -0.57 19.19 18.69
CA ALA A 141 0.47 20.21 18.73
C ALA A 141 1.88 19.58 18.77
N ILE A 142 2.07 18.54 19.58
CA ILE A 142 3.34 17.79 19.65
C ILE A 142 3.62 17.11 18.30
N SER A 143 2.65 16.41 17.73
CA SER A 143 2.78 15.73 16.44
C SER A 143 3.16 16.68 15.30
N ALA A 144 2.55 17.87 15.23
CA ALA A 144 2.85 18.89 14.23
C ALA A 144 4.27 19.45 14.36
N ARG A 145 4.72 19.73 15.60
CA ARG A 145 6.10 20.17 15.89
C ARG A 145 7.12 19.09 15.54
N ASP A 146 6.82 17.84 15.84
CA ASP A 146 7.64 16.69 15.47
C ASP A 146 7.75 16.52 13.94
N ALA A 147 6.65 16.71 13.23
CA ALA A 147 6.62 16.66 11.78
C ALA A 147 7.51 17.76 11.17
N LEU A 148 7.43 19.00 11.67
CA LEU A 148 8.30 20.10 11.24
C LEU A 148 9.78 19.75 11.51
N THR A 149 10.10 19.29 12.71
CA THR A 149 11.47 18.91 13.09
C THR A 149 12.03 17.80 12.20
N LYS A 150 11.23 16.78 11.90
CA LYS A 150 11.59 15.69 10.97
C LYS A 150 11.82 16.23 9.56
N SER A 151 10.99 17.16 9.07
CA SER A 151 11.14 17.77 7.76
C SER A 151 12.43 18.59 7.65
N MET A 152 12.74 19.40 8.67
CA MET A 152 13.98 20.18 8.78
C MET A 152 15.22 19.29 8.83
N ARG A 153 15.14 18.19 9.60
CA ARG A 153 16.22 17.19 9.66
C ARG A 153 16.48 16.54 8.31
N LYS A 154 15.43 16.27 7.52
CA LYS A 154 15.58 15.71 6.17
C LYS A 154 16.29 16.69 5.24
N LYS A 155 15.90 17.98 5.23
CA LYS A 155 16.60 19.04 4.47
C LYS A 155 18.06 19.14 4.87
N ARG A 156 18.35 19.29 6.17
CA ARG A 156 19.73 19.36 6.68
C ARG A 156 20.59 18.16 6.25
N ARG A 157 20.03 16.95 6.28
CA ARG A 157 20.74 15.74 5.83
C ARG A 157 21.01 15.75 4.32
N ALA A 158 20.10 16.28 3.51
CA ALA A 158 20.31 16.44 2.07
C ALA A 158 21.42 17.47 1.81
N ASP A 159 21.36 18.63 2.45
CA ASP A 159 22.36 19.70 2.32
C ASP A 159 23.76 19.21 2.73
N ILE A 160 23.87 18.44 3.82
CA ILE A 160 25.15 17.85 4.25
C ILE A 160 25.68 16.88 3.19
N LYS A 161 24.82 16.03 2.61
CA LYS A 161 25.23 15.08 1.57
C LYS A 161 25.70 15.81 0.31
N GLU A 162 24.96 16.83 -0.12
CA GLU A 162 25.33 17.65 -1.28
C GLU A 162 26.66 18.36 -1.05
N LYS A 163 26.84 19.03 0.10
CA LYS A 163 28.10 19.70 0.44
C LYS A 163 29.27 18.73 0.50
N ASN A 164 29.08 17.56 1.09
CA ASN A 164 30.13 16.53 1.14
C ASN A 164 30.46 16.00 -0.26
N PHE A 165 29.45 15.82 -1.11
CA PHE A 165 29.64 15.40 -2.49
C PHE A 165 30.43 16.45 -3.30
N LEU A 166 30.02 17.71 -3.25
CA LEU A 166 30.70 18.80 -3.95
C LEU A 166 32.12 19.02 -3.43
N LYS A 167 32.33 18.92 -2.11
CA LYS A 167 33.66 19.01 -1.50
C LYS A 167 34.61 17.88 -1.92
N ALA A 168 34.08 16.69 -2.22
CA ALA A 168 34.91 15.57 -2.70
C ALA A 168 35.21 15.64 -4.20
N MET A 169 34.48 16.47 -4.96
CA MET A 169 34.62 16.63 -6.41
C MET A 169 35.53 17.79 -6.82
N GLY A 170 35.79 18.75 -5.93
CA GLY A 170 36.70 19.89 -6.15
C GLY A 170 38.00 19.73 -5.38
#